data_AF-A0A535DB05-F1
#
_entry.id   AF-A0A535DB05-F1
#
_cell.length_a   1.000
_cell.length_b   1.000
_cell.length_c   1.000
_cell.angle_alpha   90.00
_cell.angle_beta   90.00
_cell.angle_gamma   90.00
#
_symmetry.space_group_name_H-M   'P 1'
#
loop_
_entity.id
_entity.type
_entity.pdbx_description
1 polymer ?
#
loop_
_entity_poly.entity_id
_entity_poly.type
_entity_poly.pdbx_seq_one_letter_code
_entity_poly.pdbx_strand_id
1 'polypeptide(L)'
;MTRGIRRRLFSFAALTPLVAVAFAGLGTSVSAAPVRTASAGGTTCQLNSARGQIQHVIFVQFDNTHFTRDNPNVPSDLEQMPNLLNFIEGNGVLLSNHHTPLISHTATDILTSFTGVYGDRMGVPVSNSFRYYNPDKLTTNTGVSFAYWTDPVFDPSGATTDSTYNMLTAEGKNAPAPWVPYTRAGCNVGQVATANTVLENIATDIPTVFGSTSTEAAEVASNPGQAFADFVGIGVHCALGNALCSQANSGKPDVLPQEPGGYSGYMGLFGHKYVAPQLGATPSSPLKDLNNNVIEDPHSHIGFPGFDGMAATVSLSYVAAMQEHGIPIT
;
A
#
# COMPACT_ATOMS: atom_id res chain seq x y z
N MET A 1 21.72 52.09 -44.19
CA MET A 1 21.38 53.50 -44.48
C MET A 1 19.92 53.70 -44.06
N THR A 2 19.66 54.10 -42.81
CA THR A 2 19.47 55.48 -42.28
C THR A 2 18.01 55.93 -42.24
N ARG A 3 17.51 56.08 -40.99
CA ARG A 3 16.55 57.08 -40.44
C ARG A 3 15.13 57.12 -41.05
N GLY A 4 14.01 57.17 -40.32
CA GLY A 4 13.69 57.50 -38.92
C GLY A 4 12.40 58.36 -38.89
N ILE A 5 11.74 58.46 -37.71
CA ILE A 5 10.76 59.50 -37.26
C ILE A 5 9.29 59.25 -37.69
N ARG A 6 8.23 59.30 -36.86
CA ARG A 6 7.95 59.60 -35.43
C ARG A 6 6.53 59.07 -35.13
N ARG A 7 6.26 58.53 -33.94
CA ARG A 7 4.91 58.59 -33.32
C ARG A 7 5.04 59.07 -31.88
N ARG A 8 4.21 60.06 -31.55
CA ARG A 8 4.23 60.88 -30.34
C ARG A 8 3.71 60.08 -29.13
N LEU A 9 4.39 60.25 -28.00
CA LEU A 9 3.91 59.92 -26.66
C LEU A 9 2.79 60.88 -26.24
N PHE A 10 1.74 60.34 -25.61
CA PHE A 10 0.90 61.07 -24.67
C PHE A 10 0.87 60.31 -23.36
N SER A 11 1.45 60.94 -22.33
CA SER A 11 1.37 60.54 -20.93
C SER A 11 0.01 60.96 -20.35
N PHE A 12 -0.69 60.02 -19.72
CA PHE A 12 -1.74 60.34 -18.75
C PHE A 12 -1.32 59.79 -17.39
N ALA A 13 -0.90 60.71 -16.51
CA ALA A 13 -0.85 60.48 -15.09
C ALA A 13 -2.29 60.60 -14.55
N ALA A 14 -2.76 59.58 -13.85
CA ALA A 14 -3.95 59.68 -13.02
C ALA A 14 -3.65 58.97 -11.69
N LEU A 15 -3.57 59.77 -10.63
CA LEU A 15 -3.56 59.31 -9.24
C LEU A 15 -4.88 58.58 -8.96
N THR A 16 -4.79 57.32 -8.52
CA THR A 16 -5.90 56.58 -7.94
C THR A 16 -5.87 56.69 -6.41
N PRO A 17 -7.02 56.88 -5.75
CA PRO A 17 -7.09 56.93 -4.30
C PRO A 17 -6.95 55.51 -3.72
N LEU A 18 -6.19 55.39 -2.62
CA LEU A 18 -6.20 54.21 -1.76
C LEU A 18 -7.62 53.96 -1.27
N VAL A 19 -8.26 52.91 -1.78
CA VAL A 19 -9.37 52.24 -1.10
C VAL A 19 -8.78 50.98 -0.46
N ALA A 20 -8.57 51.05 0.86
CA ALA A 20 -8.24 49.88 1.67
C ALA A 20 -9.48 48.99 1.75
N VAL A 21 -9.62 48.06 0.80
CA VAL A 21 -10.56 46.94 0.92
C VAL A 21 -9.89 45.91 1.82
N ALA A 22 -10.30 45.88 3.08
CA ALA A 22 -10.03 44.75 3.97
C ALA A 22 -10.73 43.51 3.38
N PHE A 23 -10.00 42.69 2.63
CA PHE A 23 -10.40 41.32 2.39
C PHE A 23 -10.20 40.55 3.69
N ALA A 24 -11.25 40.57 4.52
CA ALA A 24 -11.46 39.53 5.51
C ALA A 24 -11.51 38.21 4.75
N GLY A 25 -10.47 37.40 4.93
CA GLY A 25 -10.42 36.06 4.38
C GLY A 25 -11.61 35.26 4.89
N LEU A 26 -12.60 35.05 4.01
CA LEU A 26 -13.49 33.91 4.12
C LEU A 26 -12.66 32.67 3.81
N GLY A 27 -11.80 32.30 4.75
CA GLY A 27 -11.27 30.96 4.83
C GLY A 27 -12.47 30.07 5.09
N THR A 28 -12.91 29.34 4.08
CA THR A 28 -13.73 28.14 4.31
C THR A 28 -12.85 27.17 5.07
N SER A 29 -12.86 27.30 6.39
CA SER A 29 -12.42 26.26 7.30
C SER A 29 -13.29 25.05 6.98
N VAL A 30 -12.76 24.13 6.18
CA VAL A 30 -13.25 22.76 6.12
C VAL A 30 -13.05 22.25 7.53
N SER A 31 -14.10 22.37 8.36
CA SER A 31 -14.11 21.75 9.66
C SER A 31 -14.02 20.27 9.37
N ALA A 32 -12.84 19.68 9.60
CA ALA A 32 -12.72 18.24 9.71
C ALA A 32 -13.85 17.80 10.63
N ALA A 33 -14.67 16.86 10.16
CA ALA A 33 -15.73 16.30 11.00
C ALA A 33 -15.09 15.92 12.34
N PRO A 34 -15.71 16.23 13.48
CA PRO A 34 -15.14 15.87 14.77
C PRO A 34 -14.87 14.37 14.74
N VAL A 35 -13.59 13.99 14.89
CA VAL A 35 -13.19 12.61 15.11
C VAL A 35 -13.87 12.22 16.41
N ARG A 36 -15.00 11.52 16.30
CA ARG A 36 -15.58 10.85 17.45
C ARG A 36 -14.57 9.77 17.80
N THR A 37 -13.78 10.00 18.84
CA THR A 37 -13.11 8.93 19.56
C THR A 37 -14.19 7.92 19.92
N ALA A 38 -14.14 6.75 19.29
CA ALA A 38 -14.98 5.63 19.69
C ALA A 38 -14.79 5.46 21.19
N SER A 39 -15.90 5.42 21.92
CA SER A 39 -15.90 5.17 23.36
C SER A 39 -15.08 3.91 23.62
N ALA A 40 -14.12 3.99 24.56
CA ALA A 40 -13.42 2.84 25.10
C ALA A 40 -14.45 1.91 25.77
N GLY A 41 -14.99 0.98 25.00
CA GLY A 41 -16.13 0.16 25.39
C GLY A 41 -16.52 -0.81 24.28
N GLY A 42 -15.59 -1.70 23.91
CA GLY A 42 -15.80 -2.81 22.98
C GLY A 42 -14.59 -3.06 22.09
N THR A 43 -13.78 -4.06 22.41
CA THR A 43 -12.67 -4.60 21.60
C THR A 43 -13.12 -5.33 20.33
N THR A 44 -14.22 -4.89 19.73
CA THR A 44 -14.84 -5.54 18.57
C THR A 44 -14.67 -4.65 17.35
N CYS A 45 -14.19 -5.20 16.24
CA CYS A 45 -14.16 -4.53 14.93
C CYS A 45 -15.55 -3.98 14.57
N GLN A 46 -15.65 -2.67 14.28
CA GLN A 46 -16.91 -2.01 13.93
C GLN A 46 -16.77 -1.15 12.66
N LEU A 47 -17.16 -1.70 11.52
CA LEU A 47 -17.01 -1.05 10.21
C LEU A 47 -18.00 0.09 9.94
N ASN A 48 -18.97 0.33 10.84
CA ASN A 48 -20.00 1.37 10.70
C ASN A 48 -20.67 1.41 9.31
N SER A 49 -20.84 0.24 8.68
CA SER A 49 -21.48 0.13 7.37
C SER A 49 -22.91 0.70 7.42
N ALA A 50 -23.42 1.22 6.30
CA ALA A 50 -24.69 1.95 6.24
C ALA A 50 -25.91 1.21 6.84
N ARG A 51 -25.84 -0.14 6.91
CA ARG A 51 -26.88 -0.99 7.53
C ARG A 51 -26.37 -1.84 8.70
N GLY A 52 -25.11 -1.67 9.12
CA GLY A 52 -24.48 -2.40 10.22
C GLY A 52 -24.27 -3.90 9.96
N GLN A 53 -24.38 -4.36 8.71
CA GLN A 53 -24.36 -5.80 8.37
C GLN A 53 -22.99 -6.30 7.93
N ILE A 54 -22.09 -5.40 7.51
CA ILE A 54 -20.76 -5.80 7.03
C ILE A 54 -19.87 -6.13 8.23
N GLN A 55 -19.39 -7.37 8.25
CA GLN A 55 -18.47 -7.91 9.27
C GLN A 55 -17.06 -8.15 8.70
N HIS A 56 -16.99 -8.46 7.40
CA HIS A 56 -15.76 -8.78 6.70
C HIS A 56 -15.65 -7.93 5.44
N VAL A 57 -14.43 -7.51 5.11
CA VAL A 57 -14.10 -6.88 3.83
C VAL A 57 -12.98 -7.69 3.22
N ILE A 58 -13.20 -8.18 2.01
CA ILE A 58 -12.19 -8.90 1.24
C ILE A 58 -11.96 -8.13 -0.05
N PHE A 59 -10.75 -7.64 -0.25
CA PHE A 59 -10.33 -6.96 -1.46
C PHE A 59 -9.37 -7.84 -2.25
N VAL A 60 -9.83 -8.34 -3.40
CA VAL A 60 -9.01 -9.18 -4.28
C VAL A 60 -8.66 -8.38 -5.52
N GLN A 61 -7.36 -8.18 -5.75
CA GLN A 61 -6.84 -7.55 -6.95
C GLN A 61 -6.14 -8.57 -7.82
N PHE A 62 -6.56 -8.66 -9.07
CA PHE A 62 -5.90 -9.45 -10.09
C PHE A 62 -4.98 -8.53 -10.89
N ASP A 63 -3.68 -8.81 -10.89
CA ASP A 63 -2.73 -8.06 -11.70
C ASP A 63 -2.99 -8.34 -13.20
N ASN A 64 -2.85 -7.29 -14.01
CA ASN A 64 -2.92 -7.34 -15.46
C ASN A 64 -4.17 -8.05 -16.04
N THR A 65 -5.34 -7.87 -15.40
CA THR A 65 -6.62 -8.47 -15.83
C THR A 65 -7.54 -7.42 -16.43
N HIS A 66 -7.89 -7.59 -17.70
CA HIS A 66 -8.77 -6.69 -18.44
C HIS A 66 -10.13 -7.34 -18.73
N PHE A 67 -11.20 -6.54 -18.64
CA PHE A 67 -12.54 -6.97 -19.06
C PHE A 67 -12.86 -6.54 -20.50
N THR A 68 -12.35 -5.39 -20.95
CA THR A 68 -12.55 -4.95 -22.33
C THR A 68 -11.70 -5.80 -23.27
N ARG A 69 -12.30 -6.30 -24.35
CA ARG A 69 -11.56 -6.97 -25.42
C ARG A 69 -10.77 -5.96 -26.24
N ASP A 70 -9.45 -6.06 -26.24
CA ASP A 70 -8.58 -5.27 -27.14
C ASP A 70 -8.73 -5.70 -28.60
N ASN A 71 -8.83 -7.02 -28.83
CA ASN A 71 -9.15 -7.61 -30.12
C ASN A 71 -10.55 -8.23 -30.04
N PRO A 72 -11.52 -7.80 -30.86
CA PRO A 72 -12.90 -8.32 -30.77
C PRO A 72 -13.01 -9.84 -30.96
N ASN A 73 -12.02 -10.47 -31.60
CA ASN A 73 -11.98 -11.91 -31.86
C ASN A 73 -11.30 -12.73 -30.75
N VAL A 74 -10.74 -12.07 -29.73
CA VAL A 74 -10.08 -12.72 -28.59
C VAL A 74 -10.90 -12.39 -27.34
N PRO A 75 -11.36 -13.39 -26.56
CA PRO A 75 -11.98 -13.12 -25.27
C PRO A 75 -11.04 -12.32 -24.36
N SER A 76 -11.61 -11.43 -23.56
CA SER A 76 -10.86 -10.68 -22.53
C SER A 76 -10.28 -11.62 -21.46
N ASP A 77 -9.37 -11.13 -20.63
CA ASP A 77 -8.80 -11.92 -19.53
C ASP A 77 -9.91 -12.45 -18.62
N LEU A 78 -10.88 -11.59 -18.25
CA LEU A 78 -11.98 -11.98 -17.37
C LEU A 78 -12.96 -12.97 -18.03
N GLU A 79 -13.21 -12.86 -19.33
CA GLU A 79 -14.01 -13.86 -20.07
C GLU A 79 -13.31 -15.23 -20.15
N GLN A 80 -11.98 -15.26 -20.10
CA GLN A 80 -11.19 -16.49 -20.00
C GLN A 80 -11.17 -17.07 -18.57
N MET A 81 -11.76 -16.35 -17.60
CA MET A 81 -11.95 -16.79 -16.21
C MET A 81 -13.45 -16.98 -15.90
N PRO A 82 -14.15 -17.91 -16.58
CA PRO A 82 -15.61 -17.99 -16.55
C PRO A 82 -16.19 -18.21 -15.15
N ASN A 83 -15.49 -18.92 -14.27
CA ASN A 83 -15.94 -19.10 -12.89
C ASN A 83 -15.97 -17.77 -12.11
N LEU A 84 -14.96 -16.92 -12.30
CA LEU A 84 -14.91 -15.61 -11.66
C LEU A 84 -15.96 -14.67 -12.26
N LEU A 85 -16.07 -14.61 -13.59
CA LEU A 85 -17.07 -13.78 -14.25
C LEU A 85 -18.49 -14.17 -13.83
N ASN A 86 -18.83 -15.47 -13.88
CA ASN A 86 -20.15 -15.96 -13.46
C ASN A 86 -20.42 -15.68 -11.98
N PHE A 87 -19.40 -15.77 -11.12
CA PHE A 87 -19.55 -15.43 -9.71
C PHE A 87 -19.91 -13.95 -9.51
N ILE A 88 -19.19 -13.04 -10.19
CA ILE A 88 -19.43 -11.60 -10.11
C ILE A 88 -20.82 -11.25 -10.63
N GLU A 89 -21.19 -11.74 -11.81
CA GLU A 89 -22.49 -11.44 -12.43
C GLU A 89 -23.67 -12.07 -11.67
N GLY A 90 -23.48 -13.24 -11.07
CA GLY A 90 -24.51 -13.95 -10.32
C GLY A 90 -24.72 -13.44 -8.89
N ASN A 91 -23.70 -12.84 -8.26
CA ASN A 91 -23.72 -12.48 -6.83
C ASN A 91 -23.42 -11.01 -6.54
N GLY A 92 -23.11 -10.20 -7.56
CA GLY A 92 -22.64 -8.83 -7.38
C GLY A 92 -22.95 -7.92 -8.55
N VAL A 93 -22.12 -6.87 -8.69
CA VAL A 93 -22.22 -5.87 -9.75
C VAL A 93 -20.87 -5.80 -10.44
N LEU A 94 -20.87 -6.02 -11.75
CA LEU A 94 -19.70 -5.78 -12.60
C LEU A 94 -19.69 -4.31 -13.04
N LEU A 95 -18.66 -3.58 -12.65
CA LEU A 95 -18.40 -2.23 -13.14
C LEU A 95 -17.21 -2.26 -14.10
N SER A 96 -17.49 -2.04 -15.39
CA SER A 96 -16.49 -2.14 -16.46
C SER A 96 -15.92 -0.80 -16.91
N ASN A 97 -16.54 0.31 -16.51
CA ASN A 97 -16.11 1.66 -16.88
C ASN A 97 -15.15 2.24 -15.82
N HIS A 98 -14.04 1.55 -15.60
CA HIS A 98 -12.97 1.95 -14.69
C HIS A 98 -11.71 2.27 -15.51
N HIS A 99 -10.96 3.27 -15.06
CA HIS A 99 -9.72 3.69 -15.72
C HIS A 99 -8.56 3.57 -14.75
N THR A 100 -7.45 3.05 -15.27
CA THR A 100 -6.16 3.07 -14.58
C THR A 100 -5.54 4.48 -14.63
N PRO A 101 -4.58 4.77 -13.74
CA PRO A 101 -3.62 5.85 -13.95
C PRO A 101 -3.00 5.79 -15.36
N LEU A 102 -2.67 6.96 -15.92
CA LEU A 102 -1.92 7.08 -17.19
C LEU A 102 -0.49 7.50 -16.85
N ILE A 103 0.55 6.69 -17.08
CA ILE A 103 0.62 5.37 -17.75
C ILE A 103 0.34 4.22 -16.75
N SER A 104 -0.37 3.18 -17.19
CA SER A 104 -0.70 2.01 -16.37
C SER A 104 0.53 1.17 -16.03
N HIS A 105 0.75 0.93 -14.74
CA HIS A 105 1.80 0.05 -14.22
C HIS A 105 1.36 -0.57 -12.91
N THR A 106 1.69 -1.85 -12.69
CA THR A 106 1.31 -2.65 -11.52
C THR A 106 1.36 -1.87 -10.20
N ALA A 107 2.52 -1.31 -9.82
CA ALA A 107 2.69 -0.63 -8.54
C ALA A 107 1.74 0.58 -8.42
N THR A 108 1.77 1.49 -9.40
CA THR A 108 0.97 2.72 -9.38
C THR A 108 -0.53 2.43 -9.36
N ASP A 109 -0.98 1.44 -10.14
CA ASP A 109 -2.39 1.11 -10.34
C ASP A 109 -2.98 0.42 -9.09
N ILE A 110 -2.22 -0.52 -8.50
CA ILE A 110 -2.55 -1.16 -7.23
C ILE A 110 -2.67 -0.10 -6.12
N LEU A 111 -1.64 0.73 -5.98
CA LEU A 111 -1.61 1.77 -4.94
C LEU A 111 -2.70 2.83 -5.14
N THR A 112 -3.07 3.15 -6.38
CA THR A 112 -4.21 4.04 -6.65
C THR A 112 -5.52 3.42 -6.17
N SER A 113 -5.68 2.10 -6.34
CA SER A 113 -6.85 1.36 -5.88
C SER A 113 -6.96 1.37 -4.34
N PHE A 114 -5.84 1.33 -3.62
CA PHE A 114 -5.83 1.35 -2.15
C PHE A 114 -5.96 2.73 -1.54
N THR A 115 -5.25 3.71 -2.10
CA THR A 115 -5.19 5.06 -1.55
C THR A 115 -6.38 5.92 -1.99
N GLY A 116 -7.02 5.58 -3.11
CA GLY A 116 -8.05 6.40 -3.74
C GLY A 116 -7.51 7.68 -4.38
N VAL A 117 -6.19 7.82 -4.54
CA VAL A 117 -5.54 8.96 -5.20
C VAL A 117 -4.52 8.51 -6.24
N TYR A 118 -4.27 9.35 -7.23
CA TYR A 118 -3.27 9.09 -8.26
C TYR A 118 -1.83 9.21 -7.72
N GLY A 119 -0.87 8.65 -8.47
CA GLY A 119 0.54 8.58 -8.10
C GLY A 119 1.20 9.90 -7.72
N ASP A 120 0.78 11.03 -8.31
CA ASP A 120 1.29 12.36 -7.95
C ASP A 120 0.97 12.76 -6.49
N ARG A 121 -0.03 12.10 -5.88
CA ARG A 121 -0.47 12.36 -4.51
C ARG A 121 0.08 11.38 -3.48
N MET A 122 0.65 10.25 -3.91
CA MET A 122 1.13 9.19 -3.03
C MET A 122 2.59 8.78 -3.23
N GLY A 123 3.31 9.39 -4.17
CA GLY A 123 4.78 9.32 -4.27
C GLY A 123 5.31 8.25 -5.23
N VAL A 124 4.42 7.41 -5.76
CA VAL A 124 4.69 6.47 -6.84
C VAL A 124 4.01 6.99 -8.11
N PRO A 125 4.62 7.94 -8.85
CA PRO A 125 3.89 8.78 -9.80
C PRO A 125 3.57 8.13 -11.14
N VAL A 126 4.36 7.14 -11.59
CA VAL A 126 4.30 6.69 -12.99
C VAL A 126 4.43 5.19 -13.17
N SER A 127 5.33 4.48 -12.48
CA SER A 127 5.75 3.13 -12.90
C SER A 127 6.19 2.23 -11.74
N ASN A 128 6.41 0.95 -12.01
CA ASN A 128 7.07 -0.03 -11.12
C ASN A 128 8.52 0.37 -10.79
N SER A 129 9.15 1.12 -11.69
CA SER A 129 10.48 1.69 -11.51
C SER A 129 10.61 3.05 -12.17
N PHE A 130 11.53 3.85 -11.65
CA PHE A 130 11.77 5.21 -12.09
C PHE A 130 13.26 5.57 -11.97
N ARG A 131 13.61 6.73 -12.50
CA ARG A 131 14.94 7.33 -12.30
C ARG A 131 14.77 8.59 -11.49
N TYR A 132 15.63 8.78 -10.49
CA TYR A 132 15.68 10.00 -9.71
C TYR A 132 17.07 10.64 -9.84
N TYR A 133 17.11 11.97 -9.78
CA TYR A 133 18.35 12.72 -9.87
C TYR A 133 19.13 12.62 -8.56
N ASN A 134 20.42 12.31 -8.67
CA ASN A 134 21.34 12.37 -7.55
C ASN A 134 21.53 13.82 -7.07
N PRO A 135 22.12 14.06 -5.88
CA PRO A 135 22.37 15.41 -5.36
C PRO A 135 23.21 16.31 -6.29
N ASP A 136 24.03 15.71 -7.16
CA ASP A 136 24.80 16.44 -8.19
C ASP A 136 23.95 17.03 -9.32
N LYS A 137 22.68 16.58 -9.45
CA LYS A 137 21.70 16.94 -10.49
C LYS A 137 22.16 16.62 -11.92
N LEU A 138 23.22 15.85 -12.08
CA LEU A 138 23.80 15.45 -13.36
C LEU A 138 23.65 13.96 -13.63
N THR A 139 23.68 13.15 -12.58
CA THR A 139 23.55 11.70 -12.65
C THR A 139 22.20 11.24 -12.10
N THR A 140 21.80 10.02 -12.46
CA THR A 140 20.55 9.42 -12.01
C THR A 140 20.77 8.00 -11.49
N ASN A 141 20.04 7.66 -10.44
CA ASN A 141 19.97 6.31 -9.89
C ASN A 141 18.60 5.69 -10.16
N THR A 142 18.48 4.39 -9.94
CA THR A 142 17.22 3.65 -10.13
C THR A 142 16.42 3.68 -8.84
N GLY A 143 15.15 4.01 -8.93
CA GLY A 143 14.17 3.73 -7.88
C GLY A 143 13.24 2.62 -8.33
N VAL A 144 12.85 1.73 -7.43
CA VAL A 144 11.72 0.82 -7.63
C VAL A 144 10.63 1.12 -6.63
N SER A 145 9.39 0.94 -7.06
CA SER A 145 8.21 1.31 -6.27
C SER A 145 7.83 0.26 -5.24
N PHE A 146 8.41 -0.95 -5.33
CA PHE A 146 8.13 -2.08 -4.45
C PHE A 146 9.05 -2.06 -3.21
N ALA A 147 8.58 -1.39 -2.17
CA ALA A 147 9.23 -1.24 -0.87
C ALA A 147 8.14 -0.93 0.17
N TYR A 148 8.37 -1.29 1.44
CA TYR A 148 7.36 -1.11 2.48
C TYR A 148 6.85 0.35 2.58
N TRP A 149 5.65 0.55 3.12
CA TRP A 149 4.97 1.85 3.11
C TRP A 149 5.78 3.01 3.68
N THR A 150 6.61 2.73 4.68
CA THR A 150 7.49 3.72 5.33
C THR A 150 8.95 3.58 4.94
N ASP A 151 9.26 2.75 3.95
CA ASP A 151 10.61 2.61 3.44
C ASP A 151 11.07 3.87 2.71
N PRO A 152 12.38 4.14 2.73
CA PRO A 152 12.96 5.12 1.83
C PRO A 152 12.86 4.64 0.36
N VAL A 153 13.20 5.50 -0.59
CA VAL A 153 13.39 5.11 -1.99
C VAL A 153 14.36 3.93 -2.08
N PHE A 154 13.93 2.84 -2.73
CA PHE A 154 14.72 1.63 -2.88
C PHE A 154 15.41 1.58 -4.25
N ASP A 155 16.75 1.48 -4.26
CA ASP A 155 17.56 1.15 -5.43
C ASP A 155 18.07 -0.29 -5.31
N PRO A 156 17.61 -1.24 -6.16
CA PRO A 156 18.05 -2.63 -6.11
C PRO A 156 19.54 -2.84 -6.35
N SER A 157 20.26 -1.86 -6.92
CA SER A 157 21.72 -1.93 -7.08
C SER A 157 22.48 -1.62 -5.79
N GLY A 158 21.79 -1.19 -4.72
CA GLY A 158 22.39 -0.75 -3.46
C GLY A 158 22.95 0.67 -3.51
N ALA A 159 22.72 1.41 -4.60
CA ALA A 159 23.22 2.76 -4.79
C ALA A 159 22.25 3.86 -4.33
N THR A 160 21.32 3.57 -3.39
CA THR A 160 20.35 4.57 -2.93
C THR A 160 21.04 5.83 -2.41
N THR A 161 20.69 6.98 -3.00
CA THR A 161 21.16 8.30 -2.53
C THR A 161 20.04 9.19 -1.97
N ASP A 162 18.78 8.79 -2.18
CA ASP A 162 17.60 9.47 -1.67
C ASP A 162 17.03 8.68 -0.48
N SER A 163 16.96 9.33 0.68
CA SER A 163 16.41 8.74 1.92
C SER A 163 15.00 9.22 2.25
N THR A 164 14.33 9.93 1.33
CA THR A 164 12.92 10.26 1.45
C THR A 164 12.06 9.01 1.27
N TYR A 165 10.83 9.06 1.79
CA TYR A 165 9.89 7.93 1.70
C TYR A 165 9.57 7.57 0.25
N ASN A 166 9.46 6.27 -0.02
CA ASN A 166 8.91 5.77 -1.28
C ASN A 166 7.44 6.19 -1.44
N MET A 167 6.66 6.09 -0.36
CA MET A 167 5.30 6.62 -0.28
C MET A 167 5.30 8.05 0.27
N LEU A 168 5.20 9.03 -0.62
CA LEU A 168 5.41 10.46 -0.31
C LEU A 168 4.29 11.33 -0.88
N THR A 169 3.65 12.14 -0.04
CA THR A 169 2.66 13.13 -0.49
C THR A 169 3.32 14.33 -1.16
N ALA A 170 2.52 15.14 -1.86
CA ALA A 170 2.97 16.39 -2.46
C ALA A 170 3.58 17.40 -1.45
N GLU A 171 3.24 17.27 -0.17
CA GLU A 171 3.79 18.07 0.93
C GLU A 171 5.10 17.50 1.52
N GLY A 172 5.63 16.41 0.95
CA GLY A 172 6.86 15.76 1.41
C GLY A 172 6.69 14.99 2.72
N LYS A 173 5.48 14.46 2.99
CA LYS A 173 5.19 13.61 4.15
C LYS A 173 4.98 12.17 3.70
N ASN A 174 5.23 11.20 4.58
CA ASN A 174 4.82 9.83 4.35
C ASN A 174 3.31 9.78 4.08
N ALA A 175 2.91 9.06 3.03
CA ALA A 175 1.52 8.98 2.61
C ALA A 175 0.65 8.32 3.69
N PRO A 176 -0.61 8.78 3.91
CA PRO A 176 -1.53 8.11 4.81
C PRO A 176 -1.79 6.67 4.37
N ALA A 177 -1.76 5.73 5.32
CA ALA A 177 -1.82 4.31 4.98
C ALA A 177 -3.27 3.79 4.88
N PRO A 178 -3.58 2.89 3.93
CA PRO A 178 -4.94 2.47 3.62
C PRO A 178 -5.57 1.58 4.71
N TRP A 179 -4.76 0.96 5.57
CA TRP A 179 -5.27 0.11 6.67
C TRP A 179 -5.71 0.91 7.90
N VAL A 180 -5.30 2.17 8.03
CA VAL A 180 -5.51 2.98 9.23
C VAL A 180 -6.98 3.18 9.60
N PRO A 181 -7.92 3.44 8.66
CA PRO A 181 -9.34 3.54 8.99
C PRO A 181 -9.89 2.27 9.67
N TYR A 182 -9.43 1.09 9.24
CA TYR A 182 -9.85 -0.20 9.77
C TYR A 182 -9.24 -0.48 11.16
N THR A 183 -7.94 -0.26 11.34
CA THR A 183 -7.28 -0.49 12.63
C THR A 183 -7.78 0.48 13.70
N ARG A 184 -8.11 1.72 13.33
CA ARG A 184 -8.83 2.68 14.20
C ARG A 184 -10.26 2.24 14.53
N ALA A 185 -10.91 1.51 13.63
CA ALA A 185 -12.23 0.93 13.86
C ALA A 185 -12.19 -0.39 14.68
N GLY A 186 -11.03 -0.78 15.19
CA GLY A 186 -10.88 -2.01 15.99
C GLY A 186 -10.70 -3.28 15.16
N CYS A 187 -10.45 -3.16 13.86
CA CYS A 187 -10.29 -4.29 12.94
C CYS A 187 -8.82 -4.58 12.64
N ASN A 188 -8.42 -5.84 12.74
CA ASN A 188 -7.15 -6.29 12.17
C ASN A 188 -7.27 -6.34 10.64
N VAL A 189 -6.18 -6.00 9.95
CA VAL A 189 -6.10 -5.97 8.48
C VAL A 189 -4.97 -6.89 8.03
N GLY A 190 -5.32 -7.99 7.39
CA GLY A 190 -4.39 -8.89 6.73
C GLY A 190 -4.03 -8.37 5.34
N GLN A 191 -2.82 -8.64 4.91
CA GLN A 191 -2.33 -8.27 3.58
C GLN A 191 -1.59 -9.47 2.98
N VAL A 192 -1.90 -9.77 1.72
CA VAL A 192 -1.43 -10.96 1.03
C VAL A 192 -0.94 -10.54 -0.35
N ALA A 193 0.38 -10.43 -0.49
CA ALA A 193 1.10 -10.00 -1.68
C ALA A 193 0.65 -8.62 -2.21
N THR A 194 0.38 -7.71 -1.27
CA THR A 194 -0.27 -6.44 -1.56
C THR A 194 0.72 -5.29 -1.53
N ALA A 195 0.92 -4.63 -2.68
CA ALA A 195 2.00 -3.65 -2.89
C ALA A 195 2.11 -2.62 -1.74
N ASN A 196 3.34 -2.44 -1.24
CA ASN A 196 3.77 -1.54 -0.18
C ASN A 196 3.10 -1.71 1.19
N THR A 197 2.09 -2.57 1.34
CA THR A 197 1.44 -2.86 2.62
C THR A 197 2.04 -4.09 3.32
N VAL A 198 2.82 -4.87 2.58
CA VAL A 198 3.68 -5.94 3.09
C VAL A 198 5.14 -5.55 2.86
N LEU A 199 6.08 -6.27 3.47
CA LEU A 199 7.48 -6.15 3.04
C LEU A 199 7.60 -6.76 1.64
N GLU A 200 8.30 -6.11 0.73
CA GLU A 200 8.46 -6.44 -0.68
C GLU A 200 9.90 -6.79 -1.04
N ASN A 201 10.86 -6.42 -0.19
CA ASN A 201 12.26 -6.74 -0.35
C ASN A 201 12.94 -7.00 1.02
N ILE A 202 14.11 -7.62 0.99
CA ILE A 202 14.91 -7.90 2.19
C ILE A 202 16.04 -6.88 2.43
N ALA A 203 16.21 -5.91 1.53
CA ALA A 203 17.33 -4.99 1.54
C ALA A 203 17.06 -3.77 2.43
N THR A 204 15.94 -3.09 2.21
CA THR A 204 15.55 -1.87 2.94
C THR A 204 14.41 -2.15 3.92
N ASP A 205 13.45 -3.01 3.58
CA ASP A 205 12.28 -3.19 4.43
C ASP A 205 12.62 -3.84 5.77
N ILE A 206 13.54 -4.80 5.76
CA ILE A 206 14.02 -5.48 6.97
C ILE A 206 14.65 -4.50 7.96
N PRO A 207 15.66 -3.69 7.58
CA PRO A 207 16.18 -2.68 8.49
C PRO A 207 15.16 -1.59 8.85
N THR A 208 14.19 -1.25 8.00
CA THR A 208 13.13 -0.28 8.34
C THR A 208 12.20 -0.80 9.44
N VAL A 209 11.72 -2.04 9.32
CA VAL A 209 10.70 -2.60 10.24
C VAL A 209 11.31 -3.26 11.46
N PHE A 210 12.42 -3.99 11.29
CA PHE A 210 13.04 -4.79 12.35
C PHE A 210 14.28 -4.11 12.94
N GLY A 211 14.91 -3.20 12.21
CA GLY A 211 16.19 -2.60 12.56
C GLY A 211 17.39 -3.35 11.96
N SER A 212 18.44 -2.62 11.60
CA SER A 212 19.61 -3.17 10.88
C SER A 212 20.45 -4.18 11.67
N THR A 213 20.26 -4.26 12.99
CA THR A 213 20.96 -5.20 13.87
C THR A 213 20.04 -6.28 14.43
N SER A 214 18.87 -6.49 13.81
CA SER A 214 17.88 -7.45 14.28
C SER A 214 18.25 -8.90 13.94
N THR A 215 17.51 -9.85 14.50
CA THR A 215 17.64 -11.27 14.14
C THR A 215 17.24 -11.54 12.70
N GLU A 216 16.25 -10.80 12.19
CA GLU A 216 15.76 -10.84 10.82
C GLU A 216 16.85 -10.32 9.87
N ALA A 217 17.55 -9.24 10.21
CA ALA A 217 18.71 -8.76 9.46
C ALA A 217 19.88 -9.76 9.46
N ALA A 218 20.10 -10.47 10.57
CA ALA A 218 21.10 -11.54 10.63
C ALA A 218 20.73 -12.73 9.74
N GLU A 219 19.43 -13.05 9.64
CA GLU A 219 18.94 -14.09 8.75
C GLU A 219 19.15 -13.71 7.28
N VAL A 220 18.80 -12.47 6.88
CA VAL A 220 19.08 -11.94 5.54
C VAL A 220 20.56 -12.12 5.16
N ALA A 221 21.48 -11.84 6.09
CA ALA A 221 22.91 -11.99 5.84
C ALA A 221 23.36 -13.47 5.70
N SER A 222 22.68 -14.39 6.41
CA SER A 222 23.08 -15.80 6.47
C SER A 222 22.39 -16.70 5.43
N ASN A 223 21.12 -16.43 5.14
CA ASN A 223 20.27 -17.20 4.25
C ASN A 223 19.21 -16.29 3.60
N PRO A 224 19.60 -15.47 2.61
CA PRO A 224 18.69 -14.51 1.97
C PRO A 224 17.51 -15.18 1.25
N GLY A 225 17.67 -16.42 0.78
CA GLY A 225 16.57 -17.18 0.16
C GLY A 225 15.45 -17.48 1.15
N GLN A 226 15.80 -18.07 2.30
CA GLN A 226 14.83 -18.30 3.37
C GLN A 226 14.29 -16.98 3.93
N ALA A 227 15.14 -15.96 4.12
CA ALA A 227 14.70 -14.67 4.63
C ALA A 227 13.62 -14.03 3.74
N PHE A 228 13.75 -14.18 2.42
CA PHE A 228 12.72 -13.71 1.49
C PHE A 228 11.39 -14.45 1.71
N ALA A 229 11.41 -15.78 1.79
CA ALA A 229 10.21 -16.58 2.08
C ALA A 229 9.62 -16.27 3.47
N ASP A 230 10.46 -15.94 4.45
CA ASP A 230 10.06 -15.70 5.82
C ASP A 230 9.42 -14.33 6.03
N PHE A 231 9.93 -13.28 5.38
CA PHE A 231 9.60 -11.89 5.72
C PHE A 231 8.80 -11.12 4.67
N VAL A 232 8.86 -11.53 3.40
CA VAL A 232 8.23 -10.79 2.29
C VAL A 232 6.80 -11.28 2.07
N GLY A 233 5.96 -10.39 1.55
CA GLY A 233 4.72 -10.75 0.86
C GLY A 233 3.51 -11.00 1.76
N ILE A 234 3.66 -11.16 3.06
CA ILE A 234 2.55 -11.41 3.99
C ILE A 234 2.62 -10.43 5.16
N GLY A 235 1.49 -9.88 5.60
CA GLY A 235 1.46 -8.95 6.73
C GLY A 235 0.11 -8.90 7.44
N VAL A 236 0.11 -8.45 8.69
CA VAL A 236 -1.10 -8.11 9.44
C VAL A 236 -0.87 -6.81 10.19
N HIS A 237 -1.69 -5.79 9.93
CA HIS A 237 -1.74 -4.55 10.70
C HIS A 237 -2.87 -4.67 11.73
N CYS A 238 -2.52 -4.69 13.02
CA CYS A 238 -3.52 -4.93 14.06
C CYS A 238 -4.19 -3.65 14.53
N ALA A 239 -5.44 -3.80 14.98
CA ALA A 239 -6.09 -2.80 15.80
C ALA A 239 -5.30 -2.53 17.09
N LEU A 240 -5.47 -1.33 17.64
CA LEU A 240 -4.74 -0.89 18.83
C LEU A 240 -4.97 -1.86 20.01
N GLY A 241 -3.88 -2.39 20.56
CA GLY A 241 -3.91 -3.31 21.69
C GLY A 241 -4.43 -4.72 21.38
N ASN A 242 -4.61 -5.09 20.11
CA ASN A 242 -5.03 -6.44 19.75
C ASN A 242 -3.93 -7.46 20.06
N ALA A 243 -4.28 -8.56 20.73
CA ALA A 243 -3.32 -9.56 21.20
C ALA A 243 -2.63 -10.32 20.06
N LEU A 244 -3.25 -10.38 18.86
CA LEU A 244 -2.71 -11.09 17.69
C LEU A 244 -1.31 -10.56 17.32
N CYS A 245 -1.12 -9.24 17.27
CA CYS A 245 0.18 -8.60 17.01
C CYS A 245 0.93 -8.21 18.30
N SER A 246 0.70 -8.91 19.41
CA SER A 246 1.46 -8.66 20.65
C SER A 246 2.94 -9.00 20.48
N GLN A 247 3.79 -8.44 21.35
CA GLN A 247 5.22 -8.79 21.36
C GLN A 247 5.47 -10.28 21.62
N ALA A 248 4.58 -10.95 22.37
CA ALA A 248 4.65 -12.39 22.59
C ALA A 248 4.48 -13.20 21.30
N ASN A 249 3.80 -12.62 20.30
CA ASN A 249 3.63 -13.17 18.96
C ASN A 249 4.63 -12.59 17.96
N SER A 250 5.75 -12.02 18.44
CA SER A 250 6.77 -11.36 17.64
C SER A 250 6.35 -10.06 16.96
N GLY A 251 5.20 -9.49 17.33
CA GLY A 251 4.70 -8.24 16.79
C GLY A 251 5.70 -7.09 16.91
N LYS A 252 5.74 -6.25 15.87
CA LYS A 252 6.58 -5.05 15.79
C LYS A 252 5.71 -3.80 15.76
N PRO A 253 6.22 -2.65 16.23
CA PRO A 253 5.51 -1.38 16.04
C PRO A 253 5.14 -1.18 14.57
N ASP A 254 3.86 -0.95 14.29
CA ASP A 254 3.38 -0.56 12.96
C ASP A 254 3.48 0.97 12.87
N VAL A 255 4.62 1.45 12.37
CA VAL A 255 5.02 2.85 12.49
C VAL A 255 4.55 3.64 11.27
N LEU A 256 3.72 4.66 11.51
CA LEU A 256 3.35 5.66 10.50
C LEU A 256 3.63 7.08 11.03
N PRO A 257 4.86 7.61 10.85
CA PRO A 257 5.34 8.80 11.57
C PRO A 257 4.54 10.07 11.31
N GLN A 258 3.92 10.18 10.13
CA GLN A 258 3.23 11.38 9.66
C GLN A 258 1.75 11.12 9.37
N GLU A 259 1.19 10.02 9.85
CA GLU A 259 -0.22 9.69 9.72
C GLU A 259 -1.10 10.79 10.36
N PRO A 260 -2.05 11.38 9.61
CA PRO A 260 -2.97 12.37 10.13
C PRO A 260 -3.70 11.88 11.40
N GLY A 261 -3.64 12.65 12.48
CA GLY A 261 -4.24 12.27 13.77
C GLY A 261 -3.39 11.29 14.60
N GLY A 262 -2.22 10.87 14.10
CA GLY A 262 -1.29 9.99 14.79
C GLY A 262 -1.63 8.51 14.71
N TYR A 263 -0.63 7.67 14.91
CA TYR A 263 -0.73 6.21 14.80
C TYR A 263 0.22 5.51 15.79
N SER A 264 0.25 5.98 17.04
CA SER A 264 1.14 5.44 18.07
C SER A 264 0.53 4.22 18.77
N GLY A 265 1.36 3.22 19.08
CA GLY A 265 0.96 2.02 19.84
C GLY A 265 0.32 0.91 19.00
N TYR A 266 0.12 1.14 17.70
CA TYR A 266 -0.30 0.10 16.77
C TYR A 266 0.85 -0.86 16.51
N MET A 267 0.51 -2.13 16.30
CA MET A 267 1.46 -3.23 16.12
C MET A 267 1.10 -4.00 14.86
N GLY A 268 2.10 -4.59 14.22
CA GLY A 268 1.93 -5.46 13.06
C GLY A 268 2.73 -6.75 13.18
N LEU A 269 2.35 -7.73 12.37
CA LEU A 269 3.12 -8.93 12.07
C LEU A 269 3.56 -8.85 10.62
N PHE A 270 4.82 -9.14 10.35
CA PHE A 270 5.42 -8.99 9.02
C PHE A 270 6.10 -10.28 8.62
N GLY A 271 5.71 -10.83 7.48
CA GLY A 271 6.23 -12.07 6.95
C GLY A 271 5.45 -13.32 7.36
N HIS A 272 5.55 -14.35 6.51
CA HIS A 272 5.04 -15.69 6.79
C HIS A 272 5.52 -16.19 8.16
N LYS A 273 6.79 -15.96 8.50
CA LYS A 273 7.43 -16.42 9.73
C LYS A 273 6.66 -16.04 10.99
N TYR A 274 6.08 -14.84 11.01
CA TYR A 274 5.34 -14.32 12.16
C TYR A 274 3.83 -14.41 12.01
N VAL A 275 3.30 -14.39 10.78
CA VAL A 275 1.87 -14.49 10.52
C VAL A 275 1.37 -15.92 10.60
N ALA A 276 2.02 -16.88 9.93
CA ALA A 276 1.52 -18.25 9.82
C ALA A 276 1.29 -18.96 11.16
N PRO A 277 2.12 -18.79 12.21
CA PRO A 277 1.84 -19.36 13.53
C PRO A 277 0.54 -18.84 14.16
N GLN A 278 0.14 -17.60 13.87
CA GLN A 278 -1.13 -17.03 14.35
C GLN A 278 -2.34 -17.57 13.59
N LEU A 279 -2.10 -18.22 12.45
CA LEU A 279 -3.10 -18.89 11.62
C LEU A 279 -3.13 -20.41 11.88
N GLY A 280 -2.52 -20.87 12.98
CA GLY A 280 -2.50 -22.27 13.39
C GLY A 280 -1.40 -23.13 12.75
N ALA A 281 -0.50 -22.55 11.95
CA ALA A 281 0.61 -23.29 11.37
C ALA A 281 1.66 -23.66 12.44
N THR A 282 2.29 -24.82 12.29
CA THR A 282 3.40 -25.30 13.13
C THR A 282 4.51 -25.86 12.25
N PRO A 283 5.75 -26.03 12.75
CA PRO A 283 6.82 -26.67 11.96
C PRO A 283 6.44 -28.06 11.42
N SER A 284 5.62 -28.81 12.16
CA SER A 284 5.10 -30.13 11.74
C SER A 284 3.85 -30.10 10.87
N SER A 285 3.16 -28.96 10.81
CA SER A 285 1.96 -28.74 9.98
C SER A 285 2.03 -27.32 9.42
N PRO A 286 2.85 -27.09 8.37
CA PRO A 286 2.92 -25.80 7.70
C PRO A 286 1.58 -25.39 7.11
N LEU A 287 1.44 -24.09 6.81
CA LEU A 287 0.29 -23.61 6.07
C LEU A 287 0.27 -24.23 4.66
N LYS A 288 -0.93 -24.51 4.17
CA LYS A 288 -1.14 -25.19 2.89
C LYS A 288 -2.04 -24.38 1.98
N ASP A 289 -1.80 -24.52 0.68
CA ASP A 289 -2.67 -23.97 -0.34
C ASP A 289 -4.03 -24.69 -0.39
N LEU A 290 -4.97 -24.18 -1.18
CA LEU A 290 -6.29 -24.80 -1.37
C LEU A 290 -6.25 -26.20 -2.00
N ASN A 291 -5.12 -26.62 -2.57
CA ASN A 291 -4.88 -27.96 -3.10
C ASN A 291 -4.18 -28.89 -2.08
N ASN A 292 -4.03 -28.45 -0.83
CA ASN A 292 -3.38 -29.18 0.26
C ASN A 292 -1.87 -29.43 0.06
N ASN A 293 -1.22 -28.63 -0.78
CA ASN A 293 0.24 -28.57 -0.90
C ASN A 293 0.81 -27.63 0.16
N VAL A 294 2.01 -27.93 0.66
CA VAL A 294 2.75 -26.97 1.51
C VAL A 294 3.06 -25.72 0.69
N ILE A 295 2.86 -24.55 1.29
CA ILE A 295 3.23 -23.29 0.65
C ILE A 295 4.74 -23.09 0.84
N GLU A 296 5.46 -23.14 -0.28
CA GLU A 296 6.91 -22.96 -0.34
C GLU A 296 7.30 -22.30 -1.67
N ASP A 297 8.49 -21.69 -1.70
CA ASP A 297 9.06 -21.14 -2.93
C ASP A 297 9.59 -22.27 -3.87
N PRO A 298 10.01 -21.95 -5.11
CA PRO A 298 10.57 -22.93 -6.04
C PRO A 298 11.86 -23.64 -5.58
N HIS A 299 12.48 -23.17 -4.49
CA HIS A 299 13.67 -23.75 -3.88
C HIS A 299 13.36 -24.50 -2.58
N SER A 300 12.07 -24.76 -2.30
CA SER A 300 11.55 -25.45 -1.11
C SER A 300 11.85 -24.72 0.21
N HIS A 301 11.96 -23.39 0.18
CA HIS A 301 11.82 -22.59 1.38
C HIS A 301 10.34 -22.50 1.74
N ILE A 302 9.95 -23.14 2.84
CA ILE A 302 8.58 -23.02 3.38
C ILE A 302 8.34 -21.55 3.73
N GLY A 303 7.26 -20.96 3.20
CA GLY A 303 6.97 -19.55 3.40
C GLY A 303 6.28 -18.90 2.21
N PHE A 304 6.45 -17.58 2.09
CA PHE A 304 5.98 -16.82 0.93
C PHE A 304 6.67 -17.34 -0.36
N PRO A 305 5.91 -17.78 -1.38
CA PRO A 305 6.49 -18.43 -2.56
C PRO A 305 7.05 -17.46 -3.60
N GLY A 306 7.10 -16.16 -3.29
CA GLY A 306 7.33 -15.08 -4.26
C GLY A 306 6.04 -14.56 -4.87
N PHE A 307 6.07 -13.32 -5.40
CA PHE A 307 4.89 -12.65 -5.96
C PHE A 307 4.28 -13.43 -7.13
N ASP A 308 5.09 -13.96 -8.04
CA ASP A 308 4.62 -14.83 -9.14
C ASP A 308 4.11 -16.19 -8.64
N GLY A 309 4.52 -16.60 -7.45
CA GLY A 309 4.05 -17.82 -6.76
C GLY A 309 2.69 -17.65 -6.08
N MET A 310 2.14 -16.43 -6.03
CA MET A 310 0.86 -16.13 -5.37
C MET A 310 -0.34 -16.43 -6.27
N ALA A 311 -0.37 -17.65 -6.81
CA ALA A 311 -1.54 -18.18 -7.49
C ALA A 311 -2.77 -18.15 -6.57
N ALA A 312 -3.97 -18.19 -7.18
CA ALA A 312 -5.24 -18.11 -6.43
C ALA A 312 -5.36 -19.15 -5.32
N THR A 313 -4.80 -20.35 -5.49
CA THR A 313 -4.83 -21.40 -4.46
C THR A 313 -3.99 -21.04 -3.24
N VAL A 314 -2.92 -20.27 -3.42
CA VAL A 314 -2.06 -19.78 -2.33
C VAL A 314 -2.68 -18.54 -1.70
N SER A 315 -2.96 -17.49 -2.49
CA SER A 315 -3.47 -16.21 -1.96
C SER A 315 -4.80 -16.38 -1.22
N LEU A 316 -5.75 -17.11 -1.79
CA LEU A 316 -7.04 -17.35 -1.14
C LEU A 316 -6.93 -18.27 0.08
N SER A 317 -5.92 -19.12 0.18
CA SER A 317 -5.67 -19.91 1.40
C SER A 317 -5.21 -19.04 2.56
N TYR A 318 -4.33 -18.05 2.33
CA TYR A 318 -3.97 -17.06 3.34
C TYR A 318 -5.17 -16.21 3.73
N VAL A 319 -5.93 -15.70 2.76
CA VAL A 319 -7.14 -14.91 3.03
C VAL A 319 -8.13 -15.69 3.88
N ALA A 320 -8.44 -16.94 3.50
CA ALA A 320 -9.33 -17.80 4.28
C ALA A 320 -8.80 -18.02 5.71
N ALA A 321 -7.53 -18.39 5.84
CA ALA A 321 -6.91 -18.63 7.14
C ALA A 321 -6.92 -17.37 8.03
N MET A 322 -6.64 -16.18 7.47
CA MET A 322 -6.72 -14.91 8.18
C MET A 322 -8.15 -14.62 8.66
N GLN A 323 -9.14 -14.76 7.78
CA GLN A 323 -10.54 -14.54 8.10
C GLN A 323 -11.05 -15.49 9.19
N GLU A 324 -10.66 -16.76 9.13
CA GLU A 324 -10.99 -17.79 10.13
C GLU A 324 -10.30 -17.57 11.49
N HIS A 325 -9.18 -16.82 11.51
CA HIS A 325 -8.41 -16.50 12.72
C HIS A 325 -8.61 -15.06 13.21
N GLY A 326 -9.77 -14.46 12.90
CA GLY A 326 -10.18 -13.18 13.49
C GLY A 326 -9.50 -11.95 12.88
N ILE A 327 -9.10 -12.03 11.62
CA ILE A 327 -8.64 -10.90 10.81
C ILE A 327 -9.73 -10.58 9.77
N PRO A 328 -10.66 -9.65 10.09
CA PRO A 328 -11.87 -9.45 9.29
C PRO A 328 -11.65 -8.68 7.98
N ILE A 329 -10.53 -7.99 7.82
CA ILE A 329 -10.19 -7.21 6.63
C ILE A 329 -8.99 -7.87 5.97
N THR A 330 -9.09 -8.21 4.68
CA THR A 330 -8.04 -8.89 3.90
C THR A 330 -8.06 -8.47 2.45
#